data_AF-A0AAU9JT93-F1
#
_entry.id   AF-A0AAU9JT93-F1
#
_cell.length_a   1.000
_cell.length_b   1.000
_cell.length_c   1.000
_cell.angle_alpha   90.00
_cell.angle_beta   90.00
_cell.angle_gamma   90.00
#
_symmetry.space_group_name_H-M   'P 1'
#
loop_
_entity.id
_entity.type
_entity.pdbx_description
1 polymer ?
#
loop_
_entity_poly.entity_id
_entity_poly.type
_entity_poly.pdbx_seq_one_letter_code
_entity_poly.pdbx_strand_id
1 'polypeptide(L)'
;MSAVEKLIEQIEEISNSEVSDIAISTFICENLPSLLSDISIGWNNLLNILVSLPDRIANKFKHNLLHAETYFCDLCCALFKQDLESSEVLFSKTLEIIDKILLRRKPLPVVKALQKSSPTKTIIELLSSLKVISPLLICIFKEMPLAEIYNYFPTFTPTFAVFFTSQLPFKAVCSTYEDSVKLSALLDHYSLSDNCLINASQEWSKESLLKESNLSTNYFLTLLIYHNIHAALPAPIANYIFSGVQIRLSSTNIKIRNSGLLIASAVSQIMHPESPSIKFSLEDFLAENKIDFGSSDSEKEDEEEEITRDSPMYLEDLIQGLRSEQKDRNVAAINAAEELIGADLDELDLVYESLADVLFKCPNQFNLKDFEEKRLKALISLTFLKPKEMCDILISRLNSENKSAGSDILVYDVIRESANKLANPPTKKPQIYHSEKSEKLTPAQQIIKERLKLKTKRYHKTIHKPSIDHPNLFFPHFQYFSSGIIKSINNKTNPSVLSKAIYTLSEIIECTGPSCTVDIAAQCVYMIRSIVKPNIISEKREVVDSCFLLLVEICEKLQNGVETLGNFPTFVNDIEELIHIIAAAPAEFQETATKCLIDLATLQAYSN
;
A
#
# COMPACT_ATOMS: atom_id res chain seq x y z
N MET A 1 -7.06 33.13 -30.37
CA MET A 1 -7.55 32.27 -29.28
C MET A 1 -7.94 30.92 -29.82
N SER A 2 -7.33 29.86 -29.30
CA SER A 2 -7.83 28.51 -29.56
C SER A 2 -9.25 28.36 -28.98
N ALA A 3 -10.07 27.46 -29.52
CA ALA A 3 -11.40 27.17 -28.95
C ALA A 3 -11.32 26.77 -27.46
N VAL A 4 -10.17 26.25 -27.02
CA VAL A 4 -9.86 25.97 -25.61
C VAL A 4 -9.69 27.23 -24.77
N GLU A 5 -8.98 28.24 -25.27
CA GLU A 5 -8.84 29.53 -24.57
C GLU A 5 -10.19 30.23 -24.49
N LYS A 6 -11.03 30.12 -25.54
CA LYS A 6 -12.42 30.59 -25.49
C LYS A 6 -13.27 29.81 -24.50
N LEU A 7 -13.13 28.48 -24.42
CA LEU A 7 -13.84 27.67 -23.43
C LEU A 7 -13.42 28.05 -22.01
N ILE A 8 -12.13 28.26 -21.79
CA ILE A 8 -11.60 28.72 -20.49
C ILE A 8 -12.10 30.13 -20.19
N GLU A 9 -12.03 31.09 -21.13
CA GLU A 9 -12.57 32.44 -20.96
C GLU A 9 -14.08 32.41 -20.67
N GLN A 10 -14.84 31.56 -21.36
CA GLN A 10 -16.29 31.41 -21.12
C GLN A 10 -16.59 30.76 -19.77
N ILE A 11 -15.82 29.76 -19.35
CA ILE A 11 -15.92 29.18 -18.01
C ILE A 11 -15.53 30.22 -16.95
N GLU A 12 -14.54 31.06 -17.23
CA GLU A 12 -14.12 32.16 -16.37
C GLU A 12 -15.21 33.24 -16.26
N GLU A 13 -15.85 33.61 -17.36
CA GLU A 13 -16.98 34.53 -17.41
C GLU A 13 -18.18 33.99 -16.61
N ILE A 14 -18.51 32.70 -16.77
CA ILE A 14 -19.54 32.01 -16.01
C ILE A 14 -19.19 31.99 -14.50
N SER A 15 -17.95 31.64 -14.15
CA SER A 15 -17.51 31.54 -12.74
C SER A 15 -17.52 32.88 -11.99
N ASN A 16 -17.34 34.00 -12.69
CA ASN A 16 -17.37 35.34 -12.10
C ASN A 16 -18.80 35.83 -11.80
N SER A 17 -19.83 35.11 -12.25
CA SER A 17 -21.24 35.55 -12.16
C SER A 17 -22.06 34.88 -11.05
N GLU A 18 -21.42 34.37 -9.98
CA GLU A 18 -22.06 33.61 -8.88
C GLU A 18 -22.83 32.37 -9.35
N VAL A 19 -22.39 31.75 -10.44
CA VAL A 19 -23.11 30.64 -11.05
C VAL A 19 -22.77 29.30 -10.37
N SER A 20 -23.79 28.47 -10.18
CA SER A 20 -23.70 27.16 -9.53
C SER A 20 -22.97 26.10 -10.37
N ASP A 21 -22.41 25.09 -9.70
CA ASP A 21 -21.75 23.89 -10.26
C ASP A 21 -22.47 23.30 -11.49
N ILE A 22 -23.80 23.34 -11.47
CA ILE A 22 -24.68 22.77 -12.50
C ILE A 22 -24.45 23.45 -13.85
N ALA A 23 -24.22 24.76 -13.89
CA ALA A 23 -24.14 25.47 -15.17
C ALA A 23 -22.84 25.18 -15.92
N ILE A 24 -21.71 25.05 -15.21
CA ILE A 24 -20.41 24.71 -15.83
C ILE A 24 -20.46 23.28 -16.39
N SER A 25 -20.99 22.33 -15.61
CA SER A 25 -21.19 20.95 -16.05
C SER A 25 -22.09 20.89 -17.30
N THR A 26 -23.24 21.57 -17.24
CA THR A 26 -24.21 21.63 -18.34
C THR A 26 -23.60 22.23 -19.59
N PHE A 27 -22.92 23.37 -19.48
CA PHE A 27 -22.27 24.04 -20.61
C PHE A 27 -21.28 23.14 -21.33
N ILE A 28 -20.44 22.40 -20.59
CA ILE A 28 -19.47 21.49 -21.18
C ILE A 28 -20.16 20.31 -21.86
N CYS A 29 -21.18 19.74 -21.22
CA CYS A 29 -21.94 18.62 -21.76
C CYS A 29 -22.68 18.99 -23.06
N GLU A 30 -23.27 20.19 -23.14
CA GLU A 30 -23.96 20.69 -24.33
C GLU A 30 -23.00 20.97 -25.49
N ASN A 31 -21.78 21.41 -25.20
CA ASN A 31 -20.75 21.70 -26.20
C ASN A 31 -19.82 20.51 -26.48
N LEU A 32 -20.02 19.37 -25.82
CA LEU A 32 -19.16 18.21 -25.99
C LEU A 32 -19.08 17.70 -27.45
N PRO A 33 -20.18 17.61 -28.23
CA PRO A 33 -20.11 17.16 -29.62
C PRO A 33 -19.23 18.05 -30.51
N SER A 34 -19.29 19.37 -30.32
CA SER A 34 -18.47 20.33 -31.08
C SER A 34 -16.99 20.24 -30.66
N LEU A 35 -16.73 20.09 -29.35
CA LEU A 35 -15.38 19.88 -28.83
C LEU A 35 -14.74 18.58 -29.32
N LEU A 36 -15.52 17.49 -29.41
CA LEU A 36 -15.03 16.20 -29.89
C LEU A 36 -14.80 16.18 -31.41
N SER A 37 -15.47 17.04 -32.18
CA SER A 37 -15.31 17.12 -33.64
C SER A 37 -14.24 18.12 -34.10
N ASP A 38 -13.84 19.08 -33.25
CA ASP A 38 -12.81 20.06 -33.60
C ASP A 38 -11.39 19.43 -33.60
N ILE A 39 -10.80 19.33 -34.80
CA ILE A 39 -9.46 18.78 -35.04
C ILE A 39 -8.37 19.83 -34.78
N SER A 40 -8.73 21.12 -34.73
CA SER A 40 -7.76 22.21 -34.53
C SER A 40 -7.20 22.26 -33.11
N ILE A 41 -7.93 21.69 -32.15
CA ILE A 41 -7.51 21.54 -30.76
C ILE A 41 -6.67 20.27 -30.67
N GLY A 42 -5.41 20.38 -30.21
CA GLY A 42 -4.62 19.19 -29.90
C GLY A 42 -5.38 18.30 -28.93
N TRP A 43 -5.78 17.09 -29.37
CA TRP A 43 -6.66 16.18 -28.62
C TRP A 43 -6.19 15.93 -27.18
N ASN A 44 -4.89 15.71 -26.99
CA ASN A 44 -4.29 15.50 -25.67
C ASN A 44 -4.51 16.70 -24.73
N ASN A 45 -4.51 17.93 -25.26
CA ASN A 45 -4.76 19.12 -24.44
C ASN A 45 -6.21 19.18 -24.00
N LEU A 46 -7.16 18.91 -24.90
CA LEU A 46 -8.59 18.87 -24.57
C LEU A 46 -8.88 17.79 -23.54
N LEU A 47 -8.37 16.58 -23.76
CA LEU A 47 -8.51 15.45 -22.85
C LEU A 47 -7.99 15.78 -21.45
N ASN A 48 -6.78 16.34 -21.37
CA ASN A 48 -6.20 16.76 -20.09
C ASN A 48 -7.03 17.84 -19.41
N ILE A 49 -7.64 18.76 -20.16
CA ILE A 49 -8.51 19.80 -19.60
C ILE A 49 -9.79 19.19 -19.07
N LEU A 50 -10.54 18.43 -19.88
CA LEU A 50 -11.80 17.81 -19.47
C LEU A 50 -11.63 16.98 -18.19
N VAL A 51 -10.53 16.24 -18.09
CA VAL A 51 -10.28 15.33 -16.99
C VAL A 51 -9.68 16.02 -15.75
N SER A 52 -9.10 17.22 -15.87
CA SER A 52 -8.54 17.99 -14.74
C SER A 52 -9.36 19.23 -14.36
N LEU A 53 -10.46 19.49 -15.05
CA LEU A 53 -11.23 20.71 -14.87
C LEU A 53 -11.74 20.91 -13.43
N PRO A 54 -12.32 19.91 -12.74
CA PRO A 54 -12.73 20.10 -11.34
C PRO A 54 -11.58 20.56 -10.45
N ASP A 55 -10.40 19.95 -10.59
CA ASP A 55 -9.21 20.33 -9.81
C ASP A 55 -8.71 21.73 -10.19
N ARG A 56 -8.74 22.10 -11.47
CA ARG A 56 -8.33 23.44 -11.92
C ARG A 56 -9.23 24.53 -11.36
N ILE A 57 -10.55 24.30 -11.37
CA ILE A 57 -11.54 25.21 -10.79
C ILE A 57 -11.33 25.30 -9.28
N ALA A 58 -11.23 24.18 -8.58
CA ALA A 58 -10.98 24.16 -7.14
C ALA A 58 -9.69 24.91 -6.76
N ASN A 59 -8.60 24.68 -7.51
CA ASN A 59 -7.32 25.36 -7.29
C ASN A 59 -7.38 26.87 -7.57
N LYS A 60 -8.13 27.30 -8.60
CA LYS A 60 -8.23 28.70 -8.99
C LYS A 60 -9.10 29.51 -8.02
N PHE A 61 -10.25 28.96 -7.62
CA PHE A 61 -11.25 29.69 -6.84
C PHE A 61 -11.21 29.38 -5.34
N LYS A 62 -10.35 28.45 -4.88
CA LYS A 62 -10.21 28.02 -3.48
C LYS A 62 -11.50 27.49 -2.83
N HIS A 63 -12.52 27.23 -3.63
CA HIS A 63 -13.81 26.64 -3.25
C HIS A 63 -14.17 25.55 -4.27
N ASN A 64 -14.87 24.51 -3.81
CA ASN A 64 -15.35 23.43 -4.68
C ASN A 64 -16.61 23.88 -5.44
N LEU A 65 -16.45 24.79 -6.41
CA LEU A 65 -17.50 25.24 -7.34
C LEU A 65 -17.85 24.19 -8.42
N LEU A 66 -17.19 23.03 -8.40
CA LEU A 66 -17.50 21.94 -9.30
C LEU A 66 -17.17 20.62 -8.60
N HIS A 67 -18.19 20.00 -8.01
CA HIS A 67 -18.05 18.67 -7.45
C HIS A 67 -17.64 17.66 -8.54
N ALA A 68 -16.42 17.12 -8.39
CA ALA A 68 -15.82 16.23 -9.37
C ALA A 68 -16.69 15.02 -9.70
N GLU A 69 -17.38 14.45 -8.71
CA GLU A 69 -18.26 13.30 -8.92
C GLU A 69 -19.45 13.61 -9.84
N THR A 70 -20.17 14.70 -9.56
CA THR A 70 -21.29 15.18 -10.38
C THR A 70 -20.83 15.52 -11.79
N TYR A 71 -19.73 16.27 -11.91
CA TYR A 71 -19.17 16.64 -13.21
C TYR A 71 -18.80 15.42 -14.06
N PHE A 72 -18.07 14.45 -13.51
CA PHE A 72 -17.70 13.26 -14.27
C PHE A 72 -18.92 12.39 -14.61
N CYS A 73 -19.96 12.37 -13.76
CA CYS A 73 -21.19 11.64 -14.03
C CYS A 73 -21.94 12.28 -15.22
N ASP A 74 -22.08 13.60 -15.21
CA ASP A 74 -22.72 14.35 -16.29
C ASP A 74 -21.93 14.23 -17.61
N LEU A 75 -20.61 14.34 -17.53
CA LEU A 75 -19.72 14.17 -18.68
C LEU A 75 -19.88 12.77 -19.30
N CYS A 76 -19.87 11.72 -18.48
CA CYS A 76 -20.10 10.35 -18.95
C CYS A 76 -21.52 10.18 -19.54
N CYS A 77 -22.55 10.77 -18.93
CA CYS A 77 -23.90 10.76 -19.48
C CYS A 77 -23.95 11.42 -20.86
N ALA A 78 -23.26 12.56 -21.03
CA ALA A 78 -23.18 13.26 -22.31
C ALA A 78 -22.41 12.45 -23.37
N LEU A 79 -21.35 11.74 -22.97
CA LEU A 79 -20.61 10.83 -23.84
C LEU A 79 -21.47 9.64 -24.30
N PHE A 80 -22.21 8.99 -23.39
CA PHE A 80 -23.07 7.86 -23.71
C PHE A 80 -24.27 8.22 -24.60
N LYS A 81 -24.67 9.50 -24.61
CA LYS A 81 -25.71 10.03 -25.52
C LYS A 81 -25.21 10.34 -26.93
N GLN A 82 -23.89 10.33 -27.16
CA GLN A 82 -23.35 10.57 -28.51
C GLN A 82 -23.71 9.41 -29.45
N ASP A 83 -23.84 9.72 -30.73
CA ASP A 83 -23.98 8.70 -31.77
C ASP A 83 -22.62 8.04 -32.04
N LEU A 84 -22.24 7.12 -31.16
CA LEU A 84 -20.99 6.37 -31.25
C LEU A 84 -21.00 5.34 -32.40
N GLU A 85 -22.17 4.98 -32.95
CA GLU A 85 -22.29 4.01 -34.04
C GLU A 85 -21.82 4.59 -35.37
N SER A 86 -22.10 5.87 -35.60
CA SER A 86 -21.80 6.51 -36.89
C SER A 86 -20.36 7.06 -37.00
N SER A 87 -19.58 7.07 -35.91
CA SER A 87 -18.26 7.70 -35.89
C SER A 87 -17.23 6.94 -35.02
N GLU A 88 -16.33 6.22 -35.69
CA GLU A 88 -15.17 5.55 -35.07
C GLU A 88 -14.28 6.53 -34.29
N VAL A 89 -14.17 7.78 -34.78
CA VAL A 89 -13.41 8.84 -34.11
C VAL A 89 -14.06 9.22 -32.78
N LEU A 90 -15.39 9.38 -32.73
CA LEU A 90 -16.10 9.68 -31.49
C LEU A 90 -16.02 8.51 -30.50
N PHE A 91 -16.14 7.27 -30.99
CA PHE A 91 -15.96 6.07 -30.18
C PHE A 91 -14.58 6.03 -29.52
N SER A 92 -13.51 6.19 -30.32
CA SER A 92 -12.14 6.19 -29.80
C SER A 92 -11.88 7.32 -28.80
N LYS A 93 -12.42 8.52 -29.06
CA LYS A 93 -12.28 9.67 -28.15
C LYS A 93 -13.03 9.45 -26.83
N THR A 94 -14.23 8.88 -26.90
CA THR A 94 -15.04 8.54 -25.73
C THR A 94 -14.36 7.49 -24.87
N LEU A 95 -13.82 6.46 -25.52
CA LEU A 95 -13.05 5.41 -24.87
C LEU A 95 -11.87 5.99 -24.09
N GLU A 96 -11.11 6.89 -24.72
CA GLU A 96 -9.93 7.51 -24.09
C GLU A 96 -10.30 8.43 -22.92
N ILE A 97 -11.41 9.18 -23.01
CA ILE A 97 -11.89 9.98 -21.88
C ILE A 97 -12.25 9.09 -20.69
N ILE A 98 -13.00 8.01 -20.92
CA ILE A 98 -13.41 7.10 -19.84
C ILE A 98 -12.20 6.39 -19.24
N ASP A 99 -11.27 5.88 -20.06
CA ASP A 99 -10.01 5.30 -19.57
C ASP A 99 -9.24 6.30 -18.69
N LYS A 100 -9.19 7.58 -19.07
CA LYS A 100 -8.55 8.61 -18.24
C LYS A 100 -9.29 8.88 -16.93
N ILE A 101 -10.62 8.89 -16.93
CA ILE A 101 -11.43 9.01 -15.70
C ILE A 101 -11.17 7.82 -14.77
N LEU A 102 -11.10 6.61 -15.32
CA LEU A 102 -10.82 5.38 -14.57
C LEU A 102 -9.38 5.35 -14.02
N LEU A 103 -8.39 5.79 -14.81
CA LEU A 103 -7.01 5.97 -14.37
C LEU A 103 -6.90 6.97 -13.21
N ARG A 104 -7.80 7.95 -13.14
CA ARG A 104 -7.92 8.91 -12.03
C ARG A 104 -8.77 8.41 -10.86
N ARG A 105 -9.11 7.11 -10.84
CA ARG A 105 -9.89 6.45 -9.77
C ARG A 105 -11.25 7.06 -9.54
N LYS A 106 -11.94 7.41 -10.63
CA LYS A 106 -13.33 7.87 -10.57
C LYS A 106 -14.28 6.88 -11.25
N PRO A 107 -14.35 5.60 -10.81
CA PRO A 107 -15.27 4.62 -11.41
C PRO A 107 -16.74 4.90 -11.05
N LEU A 108 -17.03 5.41 -9.85
CA LEU A 108 -18.40 5.65 -9.39
C LEU A 108 -19.19 6.61 -10.31
N PRO A 109 -18.64 7.76 -10.76
CA PRO A 109 -19.29 8.59 -11.77
C PRO A 109 -19.64 7.85 -13.07
N VAL A 110 -18.77 6.94 -13.53
CA VAL A 110 -19.02 6.13 -14.74
C VAL A 110 -20.18 5.18 -14.49
N VAL A 111 -20.22 4.52 -13.33
CA VAL A 111 -21.31 3.61 -12.96
C VAL A 111 -22.64 4.35 -12.81
N LYS A 112 -22.67 5.49 -12.12
CA LYS A 112 -23.87 6.33 -12.01
C LYS A 112 -24.36 6.82 -13.38
N ALA A 113 -23.44 7.10 -14.30
CA ALA A 113 -23.80 7.44 -15.67
C ALA A 113 -24.39 6.25 -16.44
N LEU A 114 -23.84 5.03 -16.25
CA LEU A 114 -24.41 3.79 -16.81
C LEU A 114 -25.83 3.54 -16.27
N GLN A 115 -26.06 3.72 -14.97
CA GLN A 115 -27.39 3.59 -14.36
C GLN A 115 -28.41 4.57 -14.93
N LYS A 116 -27.95 5.77 -15.36
CA LYS A 116 -28.78 6.79 -16.02
C LYS A 116 -28.96 6.56 -17.52
N SER A 117 -28.15 5.70 -18.15
CA SER A 117 -28.24 5.39 -19.57
C SER A 117 -28.97 4.07 -19.82
N SER A 118 -29.50 3.90 -21.04
CA SER A 118 -29.96 2.59 -21.51
C SER A 118 -28.80 1.80 -22.10
N PRO A 119 -28.73 0.48 -21.88
CA PRO A 119 -27.70 -0.38 -22.47
C PRO A 119 -27.89 -0.45 -23.99
N THR A 120 -27.03 0.24 -24.73
CA THR A 120 -26.95 0.16 -26.19
C THR A 120 -25.81 -0.77 -26.60
N LYS A 121 -25.87 -1.30 -27.84
CA LYS A 121 -24.79 -2.13 -28.39
C LYS A 121 -23.43 -1.42 -28.33
N THR A 122 -23.41 -0.12 -28.61
CA THR A 122 -22.18 0.70 -28.55
C THR A 122 -21.63 0.89 -27.15
N ILE A 123 -22.47 1.11 -26.15
CA ILE A 123 -21.98 1.22 -24.76
C ILE A 123 -21.39 -0.13 -24.31
N ILE A 124 -22.01 -1.25 -24.68
CA ILE A 124 -21.49 -2.59 -24.36
C ILE A 124 -20.13 -2.84 -25.05
N GLU A 125 -20.01 -2.44 -26.32
CA GLU A 125 -18.75 -2.54 -27.08
C GLU A 125 -17.65 -1.63 -26.51
N LEU A 126 -18.02 -0.41 -26.09
CA LEU A 126 -17.15 0.54 -25.41
C LEU A 126 -16.62 -0.04 -24.09
N LEU A 127 -17.50 -0.58 -23.23
CA LEU A 127 -17.13 -1.19 -21.96
C LEU A 127 -16.18 -2.38 -22.18
N SER A 128 -16.40 -3.17 -23.23
CA SER A 128 -15.54 -4.30 -23.59
C SER A 128 -14.16 -3.87 -24.10
N SER A 129 -14.03 -2.62 -24.55
CA SER A 129 -12.80 -2.06 -25.13
C SER A 129 -11.95 -1.26 -24.15
N LEU A 130 -12.41 -1.04 -22.91
CA LEU A 130 -11.70 -0.29 -21.89
C LEU A 130 -10.39 -0.98 -21.47
N LYS A 131 -9.32 -0.19 -21.34
CA LYS A 131 -8.00 -0.70 -20.91
C LYS A 131 -7.94 -0.88 -19.41
N VAL A 132 -8.60 -0.01 -18.64
CA VAL A 132 -8.52 0.01 -17.17
C VAL A 132 -9.88 -0.37 -16.58
N ILE A 133 -10.24 -1.65 -16.70
CA ILE A 133 -11.60 -2.07 -16.38
C ILE A 133 -11.79 -2.60 -14.95
N SER A 134 -10.74 -3.09 -14.27
CA SER A 134 -10.90 -3.70 -12.95
C SER A 134 -11.55 -2.77 -11.91
N PRO A 135 -11.15 -1.48 -11.76
CA PRO A 135 -11.83 -0.57 -10.82
C PRO A 135 -13.30 -0.33 -11.18
N LEU A 136 -13.61 -0.32 -12.47
CA LEU A 136 -14.98 -0.19 -12.96
C LEU A 136 -15.80 -1.43 -12.62
N LEU A 137 -15.29 -2.65 -12.88
CA LEU A 137 -15.99 -3.90 -12.58
C LEU A 137 -16.28 -4.07 -11.08
N ILE A 138 -15.35 -3.65 -10.21
CA ILE A 138 -15.56 -3.63 -8.76
C ILE A 138 -16.73 -2.71 -8.40
N CYS A 139 -16.72 -1.50 -8.95
CA CYS A 139 -17.76 -0.51 -8.67
C CYS A 139 -19.12 -0.92 -9.25
N ILE A 140 -19.15 -1.50 -10.45
CA ILE A 140 -20.35 -2.10 -11.06
C ILE A 140 -20.90 -3.20 -10.16
N PHE A 141 -20.04 -4.12 -9.71
CA PHE A 141 -20.44 -5.20 -8.82
C PHE A 141 -21.05 -4.68 -7.51
N LYS A 142 -20.53 -3.58 -6.97
CA LYS A 142 -21.05 -2.99 -5.73
C LYS A 142 -22.35 -2.23 -5.93
N GLU A 143 -22.36 -1.29 -6.86
CA GLU A 143 -23.38 -0.26 -6.95
C GLU A 143 -24.56 -0.65 -7.87
N MET A 144 -24.36 -1.56 -8.82
CA MET A 144 -25.41 -1.92 -9.78
C MET A 144 -26.20 -3.16 -9.35
N PRO A 145 -27.54 -3.15 -9.44
CA PRO A 145 -28.37 -4.36 -9.31
C PRO A 145 -28.00 -5.44 -10.34
N LEU A 146 -28.19 -6.71 -10.00
CA LEU A 146 -27.86 -7.84 -10.90
C LEU A 146 -28.55 -7.74 -12.27
N ALA A 147 -29.82 -7.34 -12.30
CA ALA A 147 -30.57 -7.19 -13.54
C ALA A 147 -29.92 -6.17 -14.50
N GLU A 148 -29.37 -5.08 -13.98
CA GLU A 148 -28.66 -4.09 -14.80
C GLU A 148 -27.32 -4.62 -15.28
N ILE A 149 -26.60 -5.36 -14.43
CA ILE A 149 -25.34 -6.01 -14.82
C ILE A 149 -25.58 -6.96 -16.00
N TYR A 150 -26.65 -7.78 -15.96
CA TYR A 150 -27.00 -8.67 -17.07
C TYR A 150 -27.29 -7.92 -18.38
N ASN A 151 -27.91 -6.74 -18.29
CA ASN A 151 -28.22 -5.94 -19.46
C ASN A 151 -26.96 -5.30 -20.08
N TYR A 152 -26.01 -4.84 -19.27
CA TYR A 152 -24.77 -4.23 -19.74
C TYR A 152 -23.69 -5.23 -20.14
N PHE A 153 -23.76 -6.47 -19.64
CA PHE A 153 -22.78 -7.51 -19.89
C PHE A 153 -23.44 -8.80 -20.38
N PRO A 154 -24.16 -8.80 -21.52
CA PRO A 154 -24.91 -9.98 -21.98
C PRO A 154 -24.03 -11.23 -22.14
N THR A 155 -22.73 -11.04 -22.35
CA THR A 155 -21.71 -12.09 -22.28
C THR A 155 -20.48 -11.57 -21.57
N PHE A 156 -19.83 -12.41 -20.77
CA PHE A 156 -18.53 -12.09 -20.20
C PHE A 156 -17.42 -12.36 -21.22
N THR A 157 -16.57 -11.36 -21.43
CA THR A 157 -15.29 -11.59 -22.09
C THR A 157 -14.43 -12.52 -21.23
N PRO A 158 -13.44 -13.23 -21.81
CA PRO A 158 -12.51 -14.06 -21.02
C PRO A 158 -11.84 -13.26 -19.89
N THR A 159 -11.53 -11.98 -20.14
CA THR A 159 -10.97 -11.07 -19.14
C THR A 159 -11.93 -10.85 -17.96
N PHE A 160 -13.22 -10.66 -18.23
CA PHE A 160 -14.21 -10.46 -17.16
C PHE A 160 -14.45 -11.75 -16.39
N ALA A 161 -14.53 -12.88 -17.09
CA ALA A 161 -14.64 -14.18 -16.46
C ALA A 161 -13.50 -14.41 -15.47
N VAL A 162 -12.24 -14.22 -15.89
CA VAL A 162 -11.07 -14.33 -15.01
C VAL A 162 -11.14 -13.35 -13.84
N PHE A 163 -11.56 -12.11 -14.08
CA PHE A 163 -11.70 -11.12 -13.02
C PHE A 163 -12.69 -11.58 -11.93
N PHE A 164 -13.91 -11.98 -12.32
CA PHE A 164 -14.96 -12.39 -11.39
C PHE A 164 -14.67 -13.76 -10.73
N THR A 165 -13.96 -14.68 -11.39
CA THR A 165 -13.66 -16.01 -10.82
C THR A 165 -12.38 -16.07 -9.99
N SER A 166 -11.44 -15.15 -10.20
CA SER A 166 -10.07 -15.29 -9.69
C SER A 166 -9.48 -14.04 -9.05
N GLN A 167 -10.09 -12.86 -9.23
CA GLN A 167 -9.58 -11.61 -8.65
C GLN A 167 -10.57 -11.02 -7.64
N LEU A 168 -11.83 -10.81 -8.06
CA LEU A 168 -12.86 -10.21 -7.24
C LEU A 168 -13.08 -10.92 -5.89
N PRO A 169 -13.11 -12.28 -5.81
CA PRO A 169 -13.33 -12.97 -4.54
C PRO A 169 -12.29 -12.69 -3.46
N PHE A 170 -11.13 -12.16 -3.85
CA PHE A 170 -10.01 -11.90 -2.97
C PHE A 170 -9.80 -10.40 -2.74
N LYS A 171 -10.63 -9.53 -3.32
CA LYS A 171 -10.61 -8.10 -3.04
C LYS A 171 -11.41 -7.82 -1.78
N ALA A 172 -10.87 -6.98 -0.90
CA ALA A 172 -11.48 -6.64 0.39
C ALA A 172 -12.88 -6.00 0.27
N VAL A 173 -13.21 -5.50 -0.93
CA VAL A 173 -14.55 -5.02 -1.30
C VAL A 173 -15.62 -6.10 -1.11
N CYS A 174 -15.29 -7.37 -1.29
CA CYS A 174 -16.18 -8.50 -1.03
C CYS A 174 -16.06 -8.95 0.43
N SER A 175 -17.00 -8.52 1.27
CA SER A 175 -16.94 -8.79 2.71
C SER A 175 -18.27 -9.14 3.35
N THR A 176 -19.39 -8.92 2.65
CA THR A 176 -20.73 -9.20 3.19
C THR A 176 -21.28 -10.53 2.70
N TYR A 177 -22.29 -11.03 3.41
CA TYR A 177 -23.07 -12.18 2.96
C TYR A 177 -23.78 -11.90 1.62
N GLU A 178 -24.39 -10.71 1.49
CA GLU A 178 -25.06 -10.30 0.25
C GLU A 178 -24.11 -10.27 -0.95
N ASP A 179 -22.86 -9.82 -0.76
CA ASP A 179 -21.85 -9.85 -1.82
C ASP A 179 -21.62 -11.29 -2.29
N SER A 180 -21.57 -12.26 -1.36
CA SER A 180 -21.31 -13.66 -1.71
C SER A 180 -22.48 -14.28 -2.48
N VAL A 181 -23.72 -13.94 -2.10
CA VAL A 181 -24.94 -14.36 -2.81
C VAL A 181 -25.00 -13.70 -4.19
N LYS A 182 -24.75 -12.40 -4.27
CA LYS A 182 -24.73 -11.63 -5.52
C LYS A 182 -23.69 -12.17 -6.49
N LEU A 183 -22.47 -12.44 -6.00
CA LEU A 183 -21.41 -13.01 -6.81
C LEU A 183 -21.76 -14.44 -7.26
N SER A 184 -22.32 -15.28 -6.38
CA SER A 184 -22.76 -16.62 -6.77
C SER A 184 -23.82 -16.58 -7.88
N ALA A 185 -24.85 -15.76 -7.73
CA ALA A 185 -25.90 -15.62 -8.75
C ALA A 185 -25.34 -15.12 -10.09
N LEU A 186 -24.38 -14.21 -10.05
CA LEU A 186 -23.68 -13.73 -11.25
C LEU A 186 -22.88 -14.87 -11.91
N LEU A 187 -22.12 -15.63 -11.13
CA LEU A 187 -21.31 -16.75 -11.64
C LEU A 187 -22.19 -17.84 -12.26
N ASP A 188 -23.32 -18.16 -11.63
CA ASP A 188 -24.30 -19.11 -12.16
C ASP A 188 -24.87 -18.63 -13.50
N HIS A 189 -25.25 -17.35 -13.59
CA HIS A 189 -25.79 -16.77 -14.83
C HIS A 189 -24.83 -16.93 -16.02
N TYR A 190 -23.52 -16.76 -15.81
CA TYR A 190 -22.51 -16.90 -16.86
C TYR A 190 -21.87 -18.29 -16.94
N SER A 191 -22.36 -19.28 -16.19
CA SER A 191 -21.79 -20.64 -16.13
C SER A 191 -20.29 -20.66 -15.73
N LEU A 192 -19.94 -19.83 -14.74
CA LEU A 192 -18.57 -19.66 -14.22
C LEU A 192 -18.36 -20.23 -12.81
N SER A 193 -19.39 -20.83 -12.21
CA SER A 193 -19.39 -21.34 -10.84
C SER A 193 -18.27 -22.35 -10.59
N ASP A 194 -18.04 -23.29 -11.50
CA ASP A 194 -16.95 -24.27 -11.39
C ASP A 194 -15.56 -23.63 -11.36
N ASN A 195 -15.31 -22.64 -12.23
CA ASN A 195 -14.04 -21.93 -12.30
C ASN A 195 -13.79 -21.15 -11.01
N CYS A 196 -14.81 -20.46 -10.51
CA CYS A 196 -14.72 -19.75 -9.25
C CYS A 196 -14.51 -20.72 -8.08
N LEU A 197 -15.24 -21.84 -8.05
CA LEU A 197 -15.16 -22.83 -6.99
C LEU A 197 -13.76 -23.45 -6.90
N ILE A 198 -13.11 -23.73 -8.04
CA ILE A 198 -11.71 -24.19 -8.06
C ILE A 198 -10.78 -23.17 -7.39
N ASN A 199 -10.83 -21.90 -7.84
CA ASN A 199 -9.93 -20.86 -7.33
C ASN A 199 -10.20 -20.55 -5.86
N ALA A 200 -11.47 -20.39 -5.49
CA ALA A 200 -11.90 -20.12 -4.12
C ALA A 200 -11.49 -21.26 -3.20
N SER A 201 -11.72 -22.52 -3.59
CA SER A 201 -11.34 -23.69 -2.78
C SER A 201 -9.83 -23.82 -2.61
N GLN A 202 -9.07 -23.57 -3.68
CA GLN A 202 -7.61 -23.61 -3.63
C GLN A 202 -7.06 -22.56 -2.65
N GLU A 203 -7.48 -21.30 -2.76
CA GLU A 203 -7.04 -20.27 -1.82
C GLU A 203 -7.55 -20.55 -0.41
N TRP A 204 -8.84 -20.88 -0.26
CA TRP A 204 -9.47 -21.22 1.01
C TRP A 204 -8.71 -22.35 1.72
N SER A 205 -8.12 -23.31 1.00
CA SER A 205 -7.34 -24.40 1.59
C SER A 205 -6.00 -23.99 2.23
N LYS A 206 -5.51 -22.76 2.04
CA LYS A 206 -4.20 -22.33 2.56
C LYS A 206 -4.25 -21.89 4.02
N GLU A 207 -3.22 -22.27 4.79
CA GLU A 207 -3.05 -21.84 6.20
C GLU A 207 -2.89 -20.33 6.36
N SER A 208 -2.43 -19.61 5.32
CA SER A 208 -2.29 -18.15 5.34
C SER A 208 -3.61 -17.41 5.57
N LEU A 209 -4.76 -18.01 5.23
CA LEU A 209 -6.09 -17.44 5.46
C LEU A 209 -6.63 -17.66 6.88
N LEU A 210 -5.90 -18.35 7.74
CA LEU A 210 -6.31 -18.55 9.15
C LEU A 210 -5.88 -17.39 10.07
N LYS A 211 -5.12 -16.43 9.55
CA LYS A 211 -4.73 -15.23 10.30
C LYS A 211 -5.94 -14.37 10.58
N GLU A 212 -6.00 -13.73 11.76
CA GLU A 212 -7.11 -12.85 12.13
C GLU A 212 -7.30 -11.68 11.14
N SER A 213 -6.20 -11.18 10.55
CA SER A 213 -6.23 -10.15 9.51
C SER A 213 -7.06 -10.55 8.28
N ASN A 214 -7.27 -11.85 8.06
CA ASN A 214 -7.92 -12.40 6.87
C ASN A 214 -9.31 -12.96 7.18
N LEU A 215 -9.87 -12.67 8.36
CA LEU A 215 -11.11 -13.29 8.81
C LEU A 215 -12.30 -12.95 7.89
N SER A 216 -12.43 -11.71 7.45
CA SER A 216 -13.49 -11.28 6.52
C SER A 216 -13.38 -12.01 5.17
N THR A 217 -12.17 -12.09 4.61
CA THR A 217 -11.92 -12.85 3.38
C THR A 217 -12.19 -14.34 3.58
N ASN A 218 -11.83 -14.91 4.74
CA ASN A 218 -12.12 -16.30 5.07
C ASN A 218 -13.64 -16.56 5.07
N TYR A 219 -14.43 -15.68 5.71
CA TYR A 219 -15.88 -15.78 5.73
C TYR A 219 -16.49 -15.64 4.34
N PHE A 220 -16.06 -14.61 3.60
CA PHE A 220 -16.54 -14.39 2.24
C PHE A 220 -16.28 -15.61 1.35
N LEU A 221 -15.06 -16.16 1.37
CA LEU A 221 -14.74 -17.38 0.61
C LEU A 221 -15.51 -18.60 1.11
N THR A 222 -15.75 -18.71 2.42
CA THR A 222 -16.57 -19.79 2.99
C THR A 222 -17.99 -19.73 2.45
N LEU A 223 -18.61 -18.55 2.45
CA LEU A 223 -19.96 -18.36 1.94
C LEU A 223 -20.03 -18.56 0.43
N LEU A 224 -19.05 -18.03 -0.31
CA LEU A 224 -18.96 -18.23 -1.75
C LEU A 224 -18.84 -19.71 -2.13
N ILE A 225 -17.95 -20.45 -1.44
CA ILE A 225 -17.83 -21.90 -1.64
C ILE A 225 -19.15 -22.58 -1.28
N TYR A 226 -19.77 -22.24 -0.14
CA TYR A 226 -21.05 -22.81 0.29
C TYR A 226 -22.15 -22.64 -0.77
N HIS A 227 -22.29 -21.45 -1.36
CA HIS A 227 -23.30 -21.17 -2.39
C HIS A 227 -23.02 -21.86 -3.73
N ASN A 228 -21.76 -22.14 -4.06
CA ASN A 228 -21.35 -22.73 -5.34
C ASN A 228 -21.06 -24.24 -5.26
N ILE A 229 -21.16 -24.86 -4.08
CA ILE A 229 -21.04 -26.32 -3.95
C ILE A 229 -22.28 -26.96 -4.58
N HIS A 230 -22.07 -27.74 -5.65
CA HIS A 230 -23.12 -28.47 -6.36
C HIS A 230 -23.11 -29.98 -6.03
N ALA A 231 -24.17 -30.69 -6.43
CA ALA A 231 -24.43 -32.10 -6.09
C ALA A 231 -23.37 -33.11 -6.57
N ALA A 232 -22.41 -32.72 -7.40
CA ALA A 232 -21.26 -33.54 -7.77
C ALA A 232 -19.99 -32.69 -7.75
N LEU A 233 -19.09 -32.96 -6.79
CA LEU A 233 -17.81 -32.26 -6.67
C LEU A 233 -16.73 -32.98 -7.50
N PRO A 234 -16.13 -32.32 -8.50
CA PRO A 234 -14.96 -32.85 -9.20
C PRO A 234 -13.81 -33.15 -8.23
N ALA A 235 -13.06 -34.22 -8.49
CA ALA A 235 -11.91 -34.65 -7.67
C ALA A 235 -10.93 -33.53 -7.28
N PRO A 236 -10.49 -32.61 -8.17
CA PRO A 236 -9.57 -31.55 -7.78
C PRO A 236 -10.18 -30.58 -6.75
N ILE A 237 -11.46 -30.21 -6.92
CA ILE A 237 -12.18 -29.33 -6.00
C ILE A 237 -12.35 -30.02 -4.64
N ALA A 238 -12.77 -31.29 -4.66
CA ALA A 238 -12.95 -32.08 -3.44
C ALA A 238 -11.66 -32.14 -2.61
N ASN A 239 -10.49 -32.34 -3.25
CA ASN A 239 -9.20 -32.37 -2.56
C ASN A 239 -8.88 -31.05 -1.83
N TYR A 240 -9.09 -29.90 -2.50
CA TYR A 240 -8.89 -28.59 -1.87
C TYR A 240 -9.86 -28.35 -0.71
N ILE A 241 -11.14 -28.68 -0.89
CA ILE A 241 -12.15 -28.53 0.14
C ILE A 241 -11.82 -29.41 1.37
N PHE A 242 -11.48 -30.69 1.17
CA PHE A 242 -11.12 -31.57 2.29
C PHE A 242 -9.88 -31.08 3.05
N SER A 243 -8.85 -30.63 2.33
CA SER A 243 -7.67 -30.05 2.95
C SER A 243 -8.02 -28.79 3.75
N GLY A 244 -8.81 -27.87 3.18
CA GLY A 244 -9.24 -26.65 3.85
C GLY A 244 -10.15 -26.88 5.06
N VAL A 245 -11.00 -27.91 5.01
CA VAL A 245 -11.84 -28.33 6.14
C VAL A 245 -10.96 -28.84 7.27
N GLN A 246 -10.02 -29.75 7.00
CA GLN A 246 -9.12 -30.30 8.03
C GLN A 246 -8.33 -29.19 8.73
N ILE A 247 -7.75 -28.29 7.95
CA ILE A 247 -6.98 -27.16 8.46
C ILE A 247 -7.85 -26.27 9.37
N ARG A 248 -9.06 -25.90 8.95
CA ARG A 248 -9.96 -25.08 9.76
C ARG A 248 -10.44 -25.76 11.03
N LEU A 249 -10.82 -27.04 10.97
CA LEU A 249 -11.27 -27.78 12.14
C LEU A 249 -10.17 -27.94 13.20
N SER A 250 -8.90 -27.95 12.77
CA SER A 250 -7.75 -27.96 13.68
C SER A 250 -7.39 -26.60 14.29
N SER A 251 -8.03 -25.51 13.85
CA SER A 251 -7.79 -24.17 14.37
C SER A 251 -8.25 -24.03 15.83
N THR A 252 -7.53 -23.25 16.62
CA THR A 252 -7.93 -22.88 17.98
C THR A 252 -9.03 -21.80 18.00
N ASN A 253 -9.18 -21.06 16.90
CA ASN A 253 -10.19 -20.01 16.78
C ASN A 253 -11.55 -20.62 16.40
N ILE A 254 -12.55 -20.43 17.26
CA ILE A 254 -13.91 -20.96 17.06
C ILE A 254 -14.54 -20.47 15.74
N LYS A 255 -14.34 -19.21 15.38
CA LYS A 255 -14.88 -18.59 14.17
C LYS A 255 -14.36 -19.25 12.89
N ILE A 256 -13.07 -19.62 12.91
CA ILE A 256 -12.41 -20.33 11.82
C ILE A 256 -12.88 -21.79 11.75
N ARG A 257 -13.05 -22.44 12.92
CA ARG A 257 -13.62 -23.80 12.97
C ARG A 257 -15.03 -23.84 12.41
N ASN A 258 -15.86 -22.85 12.72
CA ASN A 258 -17.22 -22.72 12.21
C ASN A 258 -17.26 -22.68 10.68
N SER A 259 -16.29 -22.01 10.06
CA SER A 259 -16.14 -21.99 8.60
C SER A 259 -15.86 -23.39 8.05
N GLY A 260 -15.01 -24.17 8.73
CA GLY A 260 -14.76 -25.57 8.40
C GLY A 260 -15.97 -26.47 8.62
N LEU A 261 -16.74 -26.25 9.69
CA LEU A 261 -17.96 -27.00 10.02
C LEU A 261 -19.07 -26.77 8.99
N LEU A 262 -19.28 -25.53 8.54
CA LEU A 262 -20.29 -25.20 7.52
C LEU A 262 -20.01 -25.94 6.21
N ILE A 263 -18.77 -25.86 5.71
CA ILE A 263 -18.39 -26.55 4.47
C ILE A 263 -18.41 -28.07 4.65
N ALA A 264 -17.92 -28.60 5.78
CA ALA A 264 -17.97 -30.03 6.06
C ALA A 264 -19.41 -30.56 6.08
N SER A 265 -20.34 -29.79 6.65
CA SER A 265 -21.77 -30.09 6.68
C SER A 265 -22.34 -30.16 5.27
N ALA A 266 -22.09 -29.14 4.44
CA ALA A 266 -22.57 -29.08 3.06
C ALA A 266 -22.01 -30.24 2.20
N VAL A 267 -20.71 -30.51 2.28
CA VAL A 267 -20.06 -31.59 1.50
C VAL A 267 -20.50 -32.98 1.96
N SER A 268 -20.69 -33.20 3.26
CA SER A 268 -21.12 -34.49 3.80
C SER A 268 -22.50 -34.89 3.28
N GLN A 269 -23.43 -33.93 3.17
CA GLN A 269 -24.76 -34.15 2.60
C GLN A 269 -24.71 -34.60 1.13
N ILE A 270 -23.71 -34.13 0.38
CA ILE A 270 -23.52 -34.48 -1.03
C ILE A 270 -22.89 -35.87 -1.18
N MET A 271 -21.86 -36.16 -0.40
CA MET A 271 -21.08 -37.40 -0.54
C MET A 271 -21.78 -38.61 0.09
N HIS A 272 -22.48 -38.42 1.20
CA HIS A 272 -23.10 -39.49 1.97
C HIS A 272 -24.49 -39.08 2.50
N PRO A 273 -25.50 -38.93 1.63
CA PRO A 273 -26.85 -38.49 2.03
C PRO A 273 -27.52 -39.41 3.07
N GLU A 274 -27.09 -40.67 3.17
CA GLU A 274 -27.60 -41.65 4.15
C GLU A 274 -26.85 -41.65 5.50
N SER A 275 -25.77 -40.88 5.64
CA SER A 275 -24.99 -40.80 6.89
C SER A 275 -25.56 -39.75 7.86
N PRO A 276 -25.36 -39.91 9.19
CA PRO A 276 -25.77 -38.89 10.15
C PRO A 276 -25.08 -37.55 9.84
N SER A 277 -25.89 -36.55 9.47
CA SER A 277 -25.43 -35.24 9.05
C SER A 277 -24.74 -34.49 10.19
N ILE A 278 -23.64 -33.79 9.89
CA ILE A 278 -23.09 -32.77 10.78
C ILE A 278 -24.16 -31.69 10.96
N LYS A 279 -24.63 -31.47 12.19
CA LYS A 279 -25.66 -30.46 12.50
C LYS A 279 -25.00 -29.09 12.67
N PHE A 280 -24.63 -28.46 11.57
CA PHE A 280 -24.18 -27.07 11.54
C PHE A 280 -24.69 -26.44 10.24
N SER A 281 -25.59 -25.46 10.37
CA SER A 281 -26.31 -24.82 9.27
C SER A 281 -25.71 -23.47 8.89
N LEU A 282 -26.16 -22.89 7.77
CA LEU A 282 -25.76 -21.55 7.37
C LEU A 282 -26.24 -20.52 8.41
N GLU A 283 -27.44 -20.72 8.96
CA GLU A 283 -28.01 -19.86 9.99
C GLU A 283 -27.15 -19.87 11.26
N ASP A 284 -26.68 -21.05 11.68
CA ASP A 284 -25.75 -21.19 12.81
C ASP A 284 -24.44 -20.44 12.54
N PHE A 285 -23.89 -20.60 11.32
CA PHE A 285 -22.67 -19.90 10.92
C PHE A 285 -22.81 -18.39 10.95
N LEU A 286 -23.89 -17.84 10.39
CA LEU A 286 -24.13 -16.39 10.35
C LEU A 286 -24.33 -15.85 11.78
N ALA A 287 -25.14 -16.52 12.60
CA ALA A 287 -25.44 -16.12 13.97
C ALA A 287 -24.19 -16.15 14.87
N GLU A 288 -23.40 -17.23 14.85
CA GLU A 288 -22.22 -17.36 15.69
C GLU A 288 -21.09 -16.41 15.31
N ASN A 289 -21.01 -16.02 14.02
CA ASN A 289 -20.01 -15.08 13.53
C ASN A 289 -20.49 -13.61 13.55
N LYS A 290 -21.75 -13.34 13.96
CA LYS A 290 -22.38 -12.01 13.94
C LYS A 290 -22.33 -11.35 12.56
N ILE A 291 -22.59 -12.13 11.51
CA ILE A 291 -22.68 -11.63 10.14
C ILE A 291 -24.13 -11.16 9.94
N ASP A 292 -24.30 -9.87 9.68
CA ASP A 292 -25.63 -9.24 9.66
C ASP A 292 -26.49 -9.70 8.47
N PHE A 293 -27.79 -9.85 8.71
CA PHE A 293 -28.79 -10.05 7.67
C PHE A 293 -29.05 -8.68 7.04
N GLY A 294 -28.56 -8.45 5.84
CA GLY A 294 -29.10 -7.37 5.04
C GLY A 294 -30.55 -7.72 4.68
N SER A 295 -31.50 -7.18 5.43
CA SER A 295 -32.90 -7.15 5.03
C SER A 295 -33.12 -5.86 4.26
N SER A 296 -33.30 -5.94 2.94
CA SER A 296 -33.81 -4.81 2.18
C SER A 296 -35.29 -4.58 2.49
N ASP A 297 -35.67 -3.32 2.38
CA ASP A 297 -37.03 -2.76 2.27
C ASP A 297 -37.82 -2.54 3.57
N SER A 298 -37.56 -1.39 4.19
CA SER A 298 -38.65 -0.46 4.44
C SER A 298 -38.14 0.97 4.28
N GLU A 299 -38.78 1.70 3.36
CA GLU A 299 -38.73 3.15 3.26
C GLU A 299 -38.90 3.76 4.65
N LYS A 300 -37.82 4.35 5.16
CA LYS A 300 -37.89 5.46 6.10
C LYS A 300 -36.88 6.49 5.64
N GLU A 301 -37.39 7.49 4.94
CA GLU A 301 -36.94 8.85 5.17
C GLU A 301 -37.01 9.06 6.69
N ASP A 302 -35.85 9.16 7.34
CA ASP A 302 -35.55 10.13 8.38
C ASP A 302 -34.21 9.79 9.04
N GLU A 303 -33.33 10.79 9.03
CA GLU A 303 -32.14 10.98 9.86
C GLU A 303 -30.95 10.03 9.60
N GLU A 304 -30.01 10.53 8.78
CA GLU A 304 -28.61 10.07 8.73
C GLU A 304 -27.99 10.13 10.14
N GLU A 305 -28.20 9.10 10.95
CA GLU A 305 -27.34 8.83 12.09
C GLU A 305 -26.00 8.32 11.56
N GLU A 306 -25.03 9.23 11.56
CA GLU A 306 -23.62 9.04 11.29
C GLU A 306 -23.09 7.79 12.02
N ILE A 307 -22.99 6.66 11.30
CA ILE A 307 -22.31 5.46 11.80
C ILE A 307 -20.83 5.82 11.97
N THR A 308 -20.44 6.13 13.20
CA THR A 308 -19.05 6.35 13.61
C THR A 308 -18.26 5.06 13.42
N ARG A 309 -17.63 4.89 12.25
CA ARG A 309 -16.64 3.84 12.00
C ARG A 309 -15.31 4.28 12.61
N ASP A 310 -14.94 3.66 13.72
CA ASP A 310 -13.81 4.08 14.58
C ASP A 310 -12.40 3.71 14.07
N SER A 311 -12.22 3.03 12.93
CA SER A 311 -10.89 2.69 12.39
C SER A 311 -10.91 2.53 10.87
N PRO A 312 -9.94 3.10 10.11
CA PRO A 312 -9.89 2.92 8.66
C PRO A 312 -9.58 1.47 8.31
N MET A 313 -10.27 0.96 7.28
CA MET A 313 -10.12 -0.42 6.79
C MET A 313 -9.33 -0.50 5.47
N TYR A 314 -9.26 0.60 4.72
CA TYR A 314 -8.55 0.73 3.44
C TYR A 314 -7.51 1.85 3.50
N LEU A 315 -6.49 1.80 2.64
CA LEU A 315 -5.48 2.86 2.60
C LEU A 315 -6.04 4.20 2.11
N GLU A 316 -7.08 4.19 1.27
CA GLU A 316 -7.81 5.42 0.90
C GLU A 316 -8.59 6.00 2.11
N ASP A 317 -9.23 5.15 2.92
CA ASP A 317 -9.90 5.57 4.16
C ASP A 317 -8.88 6.15 5.16
N LEU A 318 -7.68 5.57 5.20
CA LEU A 318 -6.56 6.08 5.98
C LEU A 318 -6.15 7.48 5.50
N ILE A 319 -6.00 7.70 4.19
CA ILE A 319 -5.71 9.03 3.63
C ILE A 319 -6.78 10.04 4.01
N GLN A 320 -8.05 9.68 3.87
CA GLN A 320 -9.16 10.55 4.22
C GLN A 320 -9.20 10.82 5.72
N GLY A 321 -8.98 9.80 6.55
CA GLY A 321 -8.93 9.93 8.00
C GLY A 321 -7.79 10.83 8.48
N LEU A 322 -6.59 10.68 7.91
CA LEU A 322 -5.44 11.55 8.19
C LEU A 322 -5.69 13.01 7.80
N ARG A 323 -6.55 13.27 6.81
CA ARG A 323 -6.99 14.62 6.41
C ARG A 323 -8.21 15.13 7.17
N SER A 324 -8.88 14.28 7.95
CA SER A 324 -10.14 14.62 8.60
C SER A 324 -9.96 15.67 9.68
N GLU A 325 -10.89 16.62 9.74
CA GLU A 325 -11.03 17.59 10.85
C GLU A 325 -11.78 17.00 12.05
N GLN A 326 -12.38 15.81 11.90
CA GLN A 326 -12.98 15.09 13.02
C GLN A 326 -11.88 14.41 13.84
N LYS A 327 -11.82 14.75 15.14
CA LYS A 327 -10.81 14.25 16.08
C LYS A 327 -10.74 12.74 16.10
N ASP A 328 -11.86 12.05 16.34
CA ASP A 328 -11.85 10.61 16.56
C ASP A 328 -11.43 9.85 15.29
N ARG A 329 -11.89 10.29 14.13
CA ARG A 329 -11.49 9.73 12.82
C ARG A 329 -10.01 9.93 12.51
N ASN A 330 -9.46 11.10 12.82
CA ASN A 330 -8.03 11.38 12.61
C ASN A 330 -7.14 10.57 13.56
N VAL A 331 -7.54 10.50 14.84
CA VAL A 331 -6.86 9.71 15.87
C VAL A 331 -6.86 8.24 15.49
N ALA A 332 -8.00 7.72 15.05
CA ALA A 332 -8.14 6.36 14.54
C ALA A 332 -7.19 6.10 13.36
N ALA A 333 -7.15 7.03 12.41
CA ALA A 333 -6.30 6.92 11.23
C ALA A 333 -4.81 6.88 11.57
N ILE A 334 -4.32 7.80 12.41
CA ILE A 334 -2.90 7.80 12.81
C ILE A 334 -2.53 6.56 13.62
N ASN A 335 -3.46 6.00 14.38
CA ASN A 335 -3.23 4.78 15.16
C ASN A 335 -3.15 3.53 14.27
N ALA A 336 -3.97 3.45 13.23
CA ALA A 336 -4.04 2.30 12.32
C ALA A 336 -2.98 2.35 11.20
N ALA A 337 -2.36 3.51 10.96
CA ALA A 337 -1.51 3.76 9.79
C ALA A 337 -0.39 2.72 9.58
N GLU A 338 0.41 2.45 10.62
CA GLU A 338 1.54 1.51 10.51
C GLU A 338 1.08 0.09 10.14
N GLU A 339 0.06 -0.41 10.84
CA GLU A 339 -0.44 -1.78 10.65
C GLU A 339 -1.12 -1.94 9.29
N LEU A 340 -1.92 -0.96 8.89
CA LEU A 340 -2.67 -1.01 7.64
C LEU A 340 -1.74 -0.94 6.42
N ILE A 341 -0.71 -0.09 6.46
CA ILE A 341 0.34 -0.02 5.43
C ILE A 341 1.06 -1.38 5.30
N GLY A 342 1.30 -2.06 6.43
CA GLY A 342 1.94 -3.38 6.44
C GLY A 342 1.05 -4.54 5.99
N ALA A 343 -0.27 -4.34 5.90
CA ALA A 343 -1.25 -5.41 5.66
C ALA A 343 -1.69 -5.52 4.19
N ASP A 344 -1.86 -4.41 3.47
CA ASP A 344 -2.36 -4.40 2.08
C ASP A 344 -1.33 -3.80 1.11
N LEU A 345 -0.63 -4.67 0.37
CA LEU A 345 0.38 -4.28 -0.61
C LEU A 345 -0.21 -3.92 -1.98
N ASP A 346 -1.40 -4.44 -2.32
CA ASP A 346 -2.01 -4.27 -3.64
C ASP A 346 -2.60 -2.85 -3.78
N GLU A 347 -3.25 -2.35 -2.73
CA GLU A 347 -3.75 -0.97 -2.70
C GLU A 347 -2.59 0.04 -2.55
N LEU A 348 -1.49 -0.38 -1.93
CA LEU A 348 -0.36 0.50 -1.66
C LEU A 348 0.23 1.08 -2.94
N ASP A 349 0.38 0.28 -4.00
CA ASP A 349 0.87 0.73 -5.32
C ASP A 349 0.07 1.89 -5.89
N LEU A 350 -1.23 1.91 -5.60
CA LEU A 350 -2.14 2.94 -6.04
C LEU A 350 -1.94 4.20 -5.20
N VAL A 351 -1.97 4.10 -3.88
CA VAL A 351 -2.01 5.30 -3.03
C VAL A 351 -0.64 5.78 -2.54
N TYR A 352 0.44 5.09 -2.89
CA TYR A 352 1.79 5.27 -2.32
C TYR A 352 2.23 6.74 -2.18
N GLU A 353 2.28 7.46 -3.31
CA GLU A 353 2.75 8.85 -3.34
C GLU A 353 1.82 9.79 -2.55
N SER A 354 0.50 9.60 -2.68
CA SER A 354 -0.51 10.37 -1.96
C SER A 354 -0.42 10.14 -0.46
N LEU A 355 -0.28 8.89 -0.03
CA LEU A 355 -0.18 8.52 1.38
C LEU A 355 1.11 9.05 2.01
N ALA A 356 2.24 8.92 1.30
CA ALA A 356 3.50 9.52 1.73
C ALA A 356 3.35 11.03 1.88
N ASP A 357 2.75 11.72 0.90
CA ASP A 357 2.54 13.16 0.96
C ASP A 357 1.64 13.61 2.11
N VAL A 358 0.55 12.88 2.37
CA VAL A 358 -0.32 13.15 3.51
C VAL A 358 0.42 12.96 4.82
N LEU A 359 1.16 11.86 5.00
CA LEU A 359 1.90 11.62 6.24
C LEU A 359 2.95 12.71 6.51
N PHE A 360 3.69 13.17 5.49
CA PHE A 360 4.65 14.26 5.66
C PHE A 360 3.99 15.60 6.00
N LYS A 361 2.81 15.87 5.45
CA LYS A 361 2.08 17.14 5.67
C LYS A 361 1.15 17.11 6.87
N CYS A 362 0.87 15.94 7.44
CA CYS A 362 -0.10 15.76 8.51
C CYS A 362 0.34 16.54 9.77
N PRO A 363 -0.44 17.54 10.21
CA PRO A 363 -0.15 18.28 11.43
C PRO A 363 -0.65 17.52 12.67
N ASN A 364 -0.01 17.75 13.83
CA ASN A 364 -0.53 17.27 15.12
C ASN A 364 -1.67 18.17 15.64
N GLN A 365 -2.75 18.30 14.85
CA GLN A 365 -3.82 19.26 15.08
C GLN A 365 -4.62 19.01 16.37
N PHE A 366 -4.59 17.78 16.90
CA PHE A 366 -5.30 17.39 18.13
C PHE A 366 -4.37 17.17 19.33
N ASN A 367 -3.11 17.58 19.25
CA ASN A 367 -2.11 17.46 20.32
C ASN A 367 -2.00 16.03 20.89
N LEU A 368 -1.97 15.03 20.02
CA LEU A 368 -1.74 13.65 20.40
C LEU A 368 -0.29 13.48 20.86
N LYS A 369 -0.10 12.84 22.02
CA LYS A 369 1.22 12.69 22.65
C LYS A 369 2.20 11.89 21.80
N ASP A 370 1.73 10.79 21.21
CA ASP A 370 2.56 9.85 20.45
C ASP A 370 2.44 10.08 18.93
N PHE A 371 1.95 11.25 18.51
CA PHE A 371 1.70 11.55 17.11
C PHE A 371 2.97 11.41 16.26
N GLU A 372 4.06 12.03 16.71
CA GLU A 372 5.32 12.06 15.98
C GLU A 372 5.90 10.66 15.83
N GLU A 373 5.80 9.84 16.89
CA GLU A 373 6.24 8.45 16.87
C GLU A 373 5.41 7.61 15.88
N LYS A 374 4.09 7.75 15.90
CA LYS A 374 3.18 7.01 15.00
C LYS A 374 3.36 7.43 13.54
N ARG A 375 3.50 8.75 13.30
CA ARG A 375 3.79 9.31 11.98
C ARG A 375 5.12 8.77 11.43
N LEU A 376 6.16 8.77 12.25
CA LEU A 376 7.46 8.24 11.89
C LEU A 376 7.37 6.73 11.57
N LYS A 377 6.70 5.93 12.41
CA LYS A 377 6.49 4.49 12.19
C LYS A 377 5.75 4.19 10.89
N ALA A 378 4.72 4.95 10.56
CA ALA A 378 4.00 4.81 9.28
C ALA A 378 4.91 5.10 8.07
N LEU A 379 5.71 6.17 8.12
CA LEU A 379 6.68 6.52 7.07
C LEU A 379 7.80 5.47 6.94
N ILE A 380 8.26 4.91 8.06
CA ILE A 380 9.23 3.80 8.06
C ILE A 380 8.63 2.57 7.38
N SER A 381 7.36 2.24 7.65
CA SER A 381 6.69 1.11 7.00
C SER A 381 6.56 1.30 5.48
N LEU A 382 6.25 2.51 5.01
CA LEU A 382 6.29 2.82 3.58
C LEU A 382 7.67 2.66 2.95
N THR A 383 8.72 3.09 3.68
CA THR A 383 10.11 2.98 3.22
C THR A 383 10.57 1.53 3.20
N PHE A 384 10.17 0.73 4.20
CA PHE A 384 10.51 -0.69 4.28
C PHE A 384 9.90 -1.50 3.12
N LEU A 385 8.67 -1.16 2.71
CA LEU A 385 7.97 -1.85 1.63
C LEU A 385 8.48 -1.49 0.23
N LYS A 386 8.84 -0.21 0.02
CA LYS A 386 9.35 0.30 -1.27
C LYS A 386 10.57 1.22 -1.08
N PRO A 387 11.75 0.67 -0.74
CA PRO A 387 12.90 1.49 -0.36
C PRO A 387 13.38 2.45 -1.44
N LYS A 388 13.32 2.04 -2.71
CA LYS A 388 13.83 2.82 -3.84
C LYS A 388 12.91 3.99 -4.15
N GLU A 389 11.62 3.72 -4.33
CA GLU A 389 10.58 4.71 -4.59
C GLU A 389 10.48 5.72 -3.45
N MET A 390 10.54 5.25 -2.19
CA MET A 390 10.53 6.16 -1.05
C MET A 390 11.76 7.05 -1.03
N CYS A 391 12.94 6.51 -1.37
CA CYS A 391 14.16 7.31 -1.39
C CYS A 391 14.04 8.47 -2.38
N ASP A 392 13.47 8.25 -3.57
CA ASP A 392 13.21 9.34 -4.54
C ASP A 392 12.33 10.45 -3.94
N ILE A 393 11.26 10.03 -3.27
CA ILE A 393 10.34 10.93 -2.58
C ILE A 393 11.06 11.70 -1.46
N LEU A 394 11.85 11.03 -0.62
CA LEU A 394 12.60 11.64 0.49
C LEU A 394 13.63 12.66 -0.02
N ILE A 395 14.39 12.31 -1.06
CA ILE A 395 15.39 13.20 -1.65
C ILE A 395 14.74 14.39 -2.36
N SER A 396 13.63 14.18 -3.05
CA SER A 396 12.87 15.29 -3.67
C SER A 396 12.42 16.31 -2.63
N ARG A 397 12.03 15.86 -1.42
CA ARG A 397 11.63 16.74 -0.32
C ARG A 397 12.79 17.54 0.26
N LEU A 398 13.96 16.93 0.47
CA LEU A 398 15.16 17.64 0.95
C LEU A 398 15.61 18.75 0.00
N ASN A 399 15.31 18.60 -1.29
CA ASN A 399 15.66 19.55 -2.35
C ASN A 399 14.53 20.57 -2.68
N SER A 400 13.39 20.51 -1.98
CA SER A 400 12.27 21.41 -2.24
C SER A 400 12.54 22.86 -1.78
N GLU A 401 11.99 23.84 -2.50
CA GLU A 401 12.23 25.27 -2.24
C GLU A 401 11.61 25.77 -0.93
N ASN A 402 10.50 25.16 -0.50
CA ASN A 402 9.72 25.54 0.69
C ASN A 402 9.94 24.59 1.87
N LYS A 403 11.21 24.35 2.25
CA LYS A 403 11.56 23.41 3.31
C LYS A 403 11.71 24.05 4.68
N SER A 404 11.24 23.35 5.71
CA SER A 404 11.48 23.69 7.12
C SER A 404 12.55 22.78 7.71
N ALA A 405 13.33 23.27 8.67
CA ALA A 405 14.35 22.45 9.35
C ALA A 405 13.74 21.20 10.01
N GLY A 406 12.52 21.32 10.57
CA GLY A 406 11.80 20.17 11.14
C GLY A 406 11.41 19.12 10.09
N SER A 407 11.03 19.54 8.89
CA SER A 407 10.73 18.62 7.78
C SER A 407 11.98 17.88 7.32
N ASP A 408 13.11 18.58 7.18
CA ASP A 408 14.38 17.95 6.78
C ASP A 408 14.85 16.94 7.85
N ILE A 409 14.74 17.30 9.14
CA ILE A 409 15.07 16.39 10.25
C ILE A 409 14.20 15.13 10.22
N LEU A 410 12.87 15.28 10.02
CA LEU A 410 11.97 14.13 9.90
C LEU A 410 12.37 13.21 8.74
N VAL A 411 12.72 13.77 7.58
CA VAL A 411 13.18 12.96 6.43
C VAL A 411 14.43 12.16 6.81
N TYR A 412 15.40 12.77 7.49
CA TYR A 412 16.60 12.08 7.95
C TYR A 412 16.32 11.01 9.02
N ASP A 413 15.35 11.22 9.91
CA ASP A 413 14.89 10.21 10.85
C ASP A 413 14.23 9.02 10.13
N VAL A 414 13.38 9.28 9.12
CA VAL A 414 12.78 8.22 8.30
C VAL A 414 13.88 7.40 7.61
N ILE A 415 14.88 8.04 7.00
CA ILE A 415 15.99 7.33 6.36
C ILE A 415 16.75 6.46 7.36
N ARG A 416 17.14 7.03 8.50
CA ARG A 416 17.92 6.33 9.54
C ARG A 416 17.17 5.10 10.06
N GLU A 417 15.94 5.30 10.54
CA GLU A 417 15.17 4.22 11.14
C GLU A 417 14.78 3.13 10.13
N SER A 418 14.54 3.52 8.88
CA SER A 418 14.23 2.56 7.81
C SER A 418 15.46 1.75 7.40
N ALA A 419 16.65 2.38 7.35
CA ALA A 419 17.90 1.67 7.10
C ALA A 419 18.16 0.62 8.18
N ASN A 420 17.96 0.97 9.45
CA ASN A 420 18.10 0.03 10.56
C ASN A 420 17.07 -1.11 10.46
N LYS A 421 15.79 -0.79 10.19
CA LYS A 421 14.73 -1.81 10.01
C LYS A 421 14.99 -2.74 8.81
N LEU A 422 15.58 -2.24 7.72
CA LEU A 422 15.96 -3.01 6.54
C LEU A 422 17.22 -3.86 6.79
N ALA A 423 18.18 -3.35 7.56
CA ALA A 423 19.38 -4.10 7.94
C ALA A 423 19.05 -5.23 8.93
N ASN A 424 18.10 -4.97 9.83
CA ASN A 424 17.65 -5.86 10.88
C ASN A 424 16.15 -6.18 10.74
N PRO A 425 15.71 -6.87 9.68
CA PRO A 425 14.30 -7.14 9.45
C PRO A 425 13.71 -7.95 10.60
N PRO A 426 12.48 -7.64 11.05
CA PRO A 426 11.88 -8.30 12.20
C PRO A 426 11.81 -9.81 11.95
N THR A 427 12.40 -10.59 12.86
CA THR A 427 12.32 -12.04 12.84
C THR A 427 10.85 -12.46 12.92
N LYS A 428 10.35 -13.15 11.89
CA LYS A 428 9.14 -13.95 12.02
C LYS A 428 9.43 -15.08 13.02
N LYS A 429 9.29 -14.82 14.32
CA LYS A 429 9.12 -15.91 15.29
C LYS A 429 7.80 -16.60 14.95
N PRO A 430 7.75 -17.95 14.86
CA PRO A 430 6.48 -18.64 14.96
C PRO A 430 5.91 -18.29 16.33
N GLN A 431 4.87 -17.47 16.36
CA GLN A 431 4.10 -17.20 17.57
C GLN A 431 3.33 -18.48 17.93
N ILE A 432 4.01 -19.41 18.59
CA ILE A 432 3.36 -20.42 19.41
C ILE A 432 2.80 -19.63 20.60
N TYR A 433 1.51 -19.36 20.57
CA TYR A 433 0.76 -18.97 21.77
C TYR A 433 0.80 -20.13 22.76
N HIS A 434 1.85 -20.21 23.57
CA HIS A 434 1.77 -20.82 24.88
C HIS A 434 1.52 -19.71 25.88
N SER A 435 0.25 -19.33 26.05
CA SER A 435 -0.17 -18.80 27.33
C SER A 435 -0.07 -19.95 28.33
N GLU A 436 0.86 -19.85 29.28
CA GLU A 436 0.87 -20.69 30.47
C GLU A 436 -0.41 -20.42 31.28
N LYS A 437 -1.47 -21.16 30.96
CA LYS A 437 -2.56 -21.43 31.89
C LYS A 437 -2.64 -22.94 32.03
N SER A 438 -2.52 -23.41 33.28
CA SER A 438 -2.51 -24.82 33.65
C SER A 438 -3.87 -25.47 33.41
N GLU A 439 -4.11 -25.94 32.20
CA GLU A 439 -5.25 -26.80 31.91
C GLU A 439 -4.91 -28.26 32.19
N LYS A 440 -5.75 -28.90 33.02
CA LYS A 440 -5.68 -30.34 33.31
C LYS A 440 -5.94 -31.11 32.01
N LEU A 441 -4.88 -31.77 31.50
CA LEU A 441 -4.94 -32.68 30.35
C LEU A 441 -6.00 -33.76 30.58
N THR A 442 -6.80 -34.06 29.55
CA THR A 442 -7.76 -35.16 29.59
C THR A 442 -7.05 -36.52 29.59
N PRO A 443 -7.69 -37.60 30.10
CA PRO A 443 -7.05 -38.93 30.21
C PRO A 443 -6.50 -39.46 28.88
N ALA A 444 -7.15 -39.14 27.75
CA ALA A 444 -6.69 -39.51 26.42
C ALA A 444 -5.36 -38.82 26.04
N GLN A 445 -5.18 -37.55 26.41
CA GLN A 445 -3.97 -36.78 26.14
C GLN A 445 -2.77 -37.27 26.97
N GLN A 446 -3.02 -37.78 28.19
CA GLN A 446 -1.98 -38.39 29.03
C GLN A 446 -1.48 -39.71 28.42
N ILE A 447 -2.38 -40.58 27.95
CA ILE A 447 -2.05 -41.85 27.30
C ILE A 447 -1.25 -41.62 26.00
N ILE A 448 -1.57 -40.58 25.24
CA ILE A 448 -0.84 -40.22 24.01
C ILE A 448 0.56 -39.69 24.32
N LYS A 449 0.71 -38.82 25.34
CA LYS A 449 2.03 -38.33 25.78
C LYS A 449 2.91 -39.45 26.34
N GLU A 450 2.35 -40.40 27.08
CA GLU A 450 3.11 -41.57 27.57
C GLU A 450 3.56 -42.48 26.43
N ARG A 451 2.72 -42.71 25.41
CA ARG A 451 3.09 -43.47 24.22
C ARG A 451 4.17 -42.79 23.38
N LEU A 452 4.17 -41.46 23.31
CA LEU A 452 5.20 -40.69 22.62
C LEU A 452 6.54 -40.71 23.36
N LYS A 453 6.53 -40.64 24.70
CA LYS A 453 7.75 -40.76 25.53
C LYS A 453 8.40 -42.14 25.42
N LEU A 454 7.61 -43.20 25.25
CA LEU A 454 8.10 -44.58 25.11
C LEU A 454 8.66 -44.89 23.71
N LYS A 455 8.39 -44.07 22.68
CA LYS A 455 8.76 -44.36 21.28
C LYS A 455 9.93 -43.56 20.70
N THR A 456 10.55 -42.63 21.42
CA THR A 456 11.69 -41.86 20.87
C THR A 456 13.01 -42.30 21.50
N LYS A 457 13.74 -43.18 20.79
CA LYS A 457 15.17 -43.42 21.01
C LYS A 457 15.93 -42.10 20.91
N ARG A 458 16.70 -41.79 21.96
CA ARG A 458 17.53 -40.58 22.07
C ARG A 458 18.69 -40.66 21.06
N TYR A 459 18.71 -39.75 20.10
CA TYR A 459 19.94 -39.33 19.43
C TYR A 459 20.41 -38.02 20.06
N HIS A 460 21.59 -38.01 20.63
CA HIS A 460 22.27 -36.78 21.05
C HIS A 460 22.66 -36.01 19.80
N LYS A 461 21.99 -34.86 19.57
CA LYS A 461 22.38 -33.91 18.54
C LYS A 461 23.24 -32.84 19.18
N THR A 462 24.48 -32.75 18.71
CA THR A 462 25.50 -31.78 19.06
C THR A 462 24.92 -30.36 18.99
N ILE A 463 25.17 -29.54 20.01
CA ILE A 463 24.77 -28.14 20.07
C ILE A 463 25.58 -27.38 19.01
N HIS A 464 24.96 -27.09 17.86
CA HIS A 464 25.45 -26.05 16.97
C HIS A 464 25.02 -24.69 17.54
N LYS A 465 25.99 -23.79 17.72
CA LYS A 465 25.79 -22.36 17.99
C LYS A 465 24.91 -21.78 16.86
N PRO A 466 23.84 -21.02 17.15
CA PRO A 466 23.03 -20.43 16.08
C PRO A 466 23.77 -19.26 15.44
N SER A 467 24.12 -19.36 14.16
CA SER A 467 24.33 -18.20 13.30
C SER A 467 22.95 -17.66 12.94
N ILE A 468 22.66 -16.42 13.32
CA ILE A 468 21.42 -15.74 12.94
C ILE A 468 21.64 -15.21 11.52
N ASP A 469 21.26 -15.99 10.52
CA ASP A 469 21.22 -15.57 9.10
C ASP A 469 19.89 -14.84 8.85
N HIS A 470 19.90 -13.51 9.00
CA HIS A 470 18.87 -12.66 8.40
C HIS A 470 19.52 -11.86 7.26
N PRO A 471 18.93 -11.89 6.05
CA PRO A 471 19.48 -11.13 4.94
C PRO A 471 19.38 -9.63 5.26
N ASN A 472 20.50 -8.93 5.19
CA ASN A 472 20.52 -7.47 5.26
C ASN A 472 19.85 -6.90 4.01
N LEU A 473 18.60 -6.45 4.14
CA LEU A 473 17.82 -5.90 3.03
C LEU A 473 18.22 -4.47 2.69
N PHE A 474 18.98 -3.80 3.57
CA PHE A 474 19.46 -2.44 3.33
C PHE A 474 20.68 -2.40 2.43
N PHE A 475 21.55 -3.41 2.50
CA PHE A 475 22.81 -3.47 1.77
C PHE A 475 22.71 -3.09 0.28
N PRO A 476 21.73 -3.61 -0.51
CA PRO A 476 21.58 -3.25 -1.93
C PRO A 476 21.15 -1.79 -2.17
N HIS A 477 20.62 -1.11 -1.14
CA HIS A 477 20.07 0.24 -1.24
C HIS A 477 21.01 1.31 -0.67
N PHE A 478 22.08 0.93 0.04
CA PHE A 478 23.01 1.86 0.70
C PHE A 478 23.51 2.98 -0.21
N GLN A 479 23.99 2.65 -1.41
CA GLN A 479 24.54 3.63 -2.35
C GLN A 479 23.48 4.67 -2.78
N TYR A 480 22.22 4.24 -2.89
CA TYR A 480 21.11 5.08 -3.31
C TYR A 480 20.80 6.14 -2.25
N PHE A 481 20.62 5.68 -1.00
CA PHE A 481 20.33 6.56 0.14
C PHE A 481 21.50 7.50 0.45
N SER A 482 22.72 6.97 0.53
CA SER A 482 23.92 7.78 0.82
C SER A 482 24.15 8.87 -0.23
N SER A 483 24.09 8.53 -1.52
CA SER A 483 24.26 9.51 -2.60
C SER A 483 23.17 10.59 -2.58
N GLY A 484 21.93 10.20 -2.25
CA GLY A 484 20.82 11.13 -2.09
C GLY A 484 21.06 12.15 -0.99
N ILE A 485 21.47 11.69 0.20
CA ILE A 485 21.79 12.56 1.34
C ILE A 485 22.93 13.52 0.95
N ILE A 486 24.02 13.01 0.39
CA ILE A 486 25.18 13.85 0.03
C ILE A 486 24.77 14.94 -0.96
N LYS A 487 23.96 14.61 -1.98
CA LYS A 487 23.48 15.59 -2.96
C LYS A 487 22.57 16.66 -2.35
N SER A 488 21.88 16.34 -1.26
CA SER A 488 20.97 17.30 -0.60
C SER A 488 21.70 18.29 0.31
N ILE A 489 22.94 17.97 0.71
CA ILE A 489 23.77 18.85 1.54
C ILE A 489 24.38 19.95 0.66
N ASN A 490 24.21 21.21 1.06
CA ASN A 490 24.84 22.35 0.41
C ASN A 490 25.32 23.39 1.44
N ASN A 491 26.10 24.37 1.00
CA ASN A 491 26.72 25.38 1.87
C ASN A 491 25.70 26.29 2.59
N LYS A 492 24.43 26.27 2.22
CA LYS A 492 23.35 27.06 2.85
C LYS A 492 22.50 26.23 3.83
N THR A 493 22.81 24.95 4.00
CA THR A 493 22.07 24.09 4.93
C THR A 493 22.24 24.57 6.36
N ASN A 494 21.13 24.64 7.11
CA ASN A 494 21.16 25.00 8.53
C ASN A 494 22.08 24.02 9.31
N PRO A 495 22.95 24.50 10.22
CA PRO A 495 23.89 23.65 10.95
C PRO A 495 23.27 22.45 11.67
N SER A 496 22.09 22.59 12.28
CA SER A 496 21.42 21.49 12.95
C SER A 496 20.93 20.42 11.96
N VAL A 497 20.45 20.86 10.78
CA VAL A 497 20.05 19.96 9.69
C VAL A 497 21.27 19.28 9.08
N LEU A 498 22.38 20.02 8.92
CA LEU A 498 23.65 19.49 8.44
C LEU A 498 24.21 18.43 9.39
N SER A 499 24.28 18.74 10.68
CA SER A 499 24.68 17.78 11.72
C SER A 499 23.81 16.52 11.65
N LYS A 500 22.48 16.68 11.56
CA LYS A 500 21.56 15.54 11.43
C LYS A 500 21.82 14.70 10.18
N ALA A 501 22.08 15.34 9.04
CA ALA A 501 22.39 14.64 7.79
C ALA A 501 23.69 13.82 7.88
N ILE A 502 24.74 14.42 8.46
CA ILE A 502 26.05 13.76 8.67
C ILE A 502 25.91 12.59 9.64
N TYR A 503 25.15 12.76 10.72
CA TYR A 503 24.85 11.69 11.65
C TYR A 503 24.00 10.57 11.02
N THR A 504 23.03 10.90 10.16
CA THR A 504 22.31 9.86 9.40
C THR A 504 23.25 9.09 8.47
N LEU A 505 24.25 9.73 7.85
CA LEU A 505 25.26 9.04 7.05
C LEU A 505 26.07 8.02 7.88
N SER A 506 26.42 8.34 9.13
CA SER A 506 27.17 7.41 9.99
C SER A 506 26.35 6.16 10.30
N GLU A 507 25.09 6.34 10.69
CA GLU A 507 24.18 5.25 11.04
C GLU A 507 23.86 4.32 9.85
N ILE A 508 23.66 4.88 8.66
CA ILE A 508 23.39 4.03 7.47
C ILE A 508 24.65 3.27 7.00
N ILE A 509 25.86 3.77 7.29
CA ILE A 509 27.09 3.00 7.05
C ILE A 509 27.12 1.80 7.99
N GLU A 510 26.82 1.98 9.27
CA GLU A 510 26.73 0.87 10.23
C GLU A 510 25.74 -0.19 9.74
N CYS A 511 24.57 0.23 9.25
CA CYS A 511 23.51 -0.63 8.70
C CYS A 511 23.94 -1.53 7.52
N THR A 512 25.09 -1.28 6.87
CA THR A 512 25.61 -2.20 5.82
C THR A 512 26.24 -3.47 6.40
N GLY A 513 26.45 -3.56 7.72
CA GLY A 513 27.11 -4.69 8.36
C GLY A 513 28.61 -4.74 8.09
N PRO A 514 29.31 -5.85 8.38
CA PRO A 514 30.78 -5.91 8.31
C PRO A 514 31.34 -5.93 6.88
N SER A 515 30.50 -6.20 5.87
CA SER A 515 30.94 -6.31 4.48
C SER A 515 31.31 -4.95 3.90
N CYS A 516 32.52 -4.83 3.38
CA CYS A 516 33.01 -3.64 2.68
C CYS A 516 33.37 -3.98 1.23
N THR A 517 32.46 -3.67 0.31
CA THR A 517 32.69 -3.81 -1.14
C THR A 517 33.41 -2.59 -1.70
N VAL A 518 33.95 -2.70 -2.92
CA VAL A 518 34.60 -1.57 -3.61
C VAL A 518 33.66 -0.36 -3.72
N ASP A 519 32.37 -0.58 -3.96
CA ASP A 519 31.38 0.50 -4.06
C ASP A 519 31.13 1.20 -2.71
N ILE A 520 31.10 0.44 -1.61
CA ILE A 520 30.97 0.99 -0.25
C ILE A 520 32.23 1.78 0.09
N ALA A 521 33.42 1.22 -0.17
CA ALA A 521 34.68 1.90 0.03
C ALA A 521 34.76 3.21 -0.78
N ALA A 522 34.32 3.19 -2.04
CA ALA A 522 34.26 4.39 -2.88
C ALA A 522 33.36 5.47 -2.27
N GLN A 523 32.18 5.10 -1.76
CA GLN A 523 31.27 6.03 -1.09
C GLN A 523 31.87 6.60 0.20
N CYS A 524 32.51 5.76 1.03
CA CYS A 524 33.21 6.21 2.23
C CYS A 524 34.32 7.24 1.92
N VAL A 525 35.16 6.95 0.92
CA VAL A 525 36.21 7.88 0.46
C VAL A 525 35.59 9.18 -0.06
N TYR A 526 34.47 9.09 -0.79
CA TYR A 526 33.75 10.26 -1.28
C TYR A 526 33.15 11.11 -0.14
N MET A 527 32.59 10.49 0.90
CA MET A 527 32.09 11.19 2.09
C MET A 527 33.20 11.89 2.86
N ILE A 528 34.38 11.27 2.99
CA ILE A 528 35.55 11.94 3.58
C ILE A 528 35.85 13.26 2.87
N ARG A 529 35.91 13.22 1.52
CA ARG A 529 36.26 14.39 0.71
C ARG A 529 35.18 15.46 0.70
N SER A 530 33.93 15.04 0.49
CA SER A 530 32.81 15.95 0.20
C SER A 530 32.08 16.43 1.45
N ILE A 531 32.14 15.66 2.55
CA ILE A 531 31.38 15.94 3.77
C ILE A 531 32.30 16.18 4.96
N VAL A 532 33.16 15.22 5.33
CA VAL A 532 33.95 15.32 6.58
C VAL A 532 34.95 16.47 6.51
N LYS A 533 35.83 16.46 5.50
CA LYS A 533 36.90 17.44 5.33
C LYS A 533 36.43 18.92 5.36
N PRO A 534 35.39 19.33 4.60
CA PRO A 534 34.93 20.71 4.64
C PRO A 534 34.22 21.11 5.96
N ASN A 535 33.68 20.16 6.74
CA ASN A 535 32.82 20.46 7.89
C ASN A 535 33.44 20.15 9.25
N ILE A 536 34.55 19.40 9.32
CA ILE A 536 35.21 19.02 10.58
C ILE A 536 35.84 20.21 11.32
N ILE A 537 36.04 21.33 10.62
CA ILE A 537 36.51 22.61 11.18
C ILE A 537 35.37 23.62 11.41
N SER A 538 34.11 23.16 11.36
CA SER A 538 32.95 24.03 11.56
C SER A 538 32.99 24.71 12.93
N GLU A 539 32.53 25.96 12.99
CA GLU A 539 32.33 26.69 14.25
C GLU A 539 31.18 26.11 15.10
N LYS A 540 30.36 25.21 14.50
CA LYS A 540 29.20 24.60 15.13
C LYS A 540 29.58 23.23 15.67
N ARG A 541 29.59 23.12 17.00
CA ARG A 541 29.99 21.91 17.72
C ARG A 541 29.24 20.67 17.27
N GLU A 542 27.92 20.75 17.10
CA GLU A 542 27.08 19.62 16.67
C GLU A 542 27.50 19.06 15.30
N VAL A 543 27.98 19.91 14.39
CA VAL A 543 28.46 19.50 13.06
C VAL A 543 29.79 18.76 13.18
N VAL A 544 30.71 19.27 14.01
CA VAL A 544 32.01 18.65 14.27
C VAL A 544 31.86 17.29 14.94
N ASP A 545 31.01 17.19 15.98
CA ASP A 545 30.70 15.93 16.66
C ASP A 545 30.15 14.88 15.68
N SER A 546 29.25 15.30 14.78
CA SER A 546 28.69 14.41 13.75
C SER A 546 29.75 13.98 12.73
N CYS A 547 30.67 14.87 12.35
CA CYS A 547 31.80 14.53 11.45
C CYS A 547 32.72 13.50 12.07
N PHE A 548 33.02 13.61 13.37
CA PHE A 548 33.83 12.62 14.07
C PHE A 548 33.15 11.25 14.14
N LEU A 549 31.84 11.20 14.43
CA LEU A 549 31.08 9.94 14.40
C LEU A 549 31.11 9.29 13.01
N LEU A 550 30.84 10.07 11.96
CA LEU A 550 30.92 9.58 10.58
C LEU A 550 32.32 9.08 10.23
N LEU A 551 33.37 9.78 10.68
CA LEU A 551 34.74 9.40 10.39
C LEU A 551 35.12 8.07 11.07
N VAL A 552 34.71 7.86 12.32
CA VAL A 552 34.90 6.58 13.02
C VAL A 552 34.24 5.44 12.24
N GLU A 553 32.97 5.59 11.86
CA GLU A 553 32.24 4.56 11.11
C GLU A 553 32.85 4.27 9.74
N ILE A 554 33.31 5.31 9.03
CA ILE A 554 34.06 5.15 7.77
C ILE A 554 35.35 4.38 8.02
N CYS A 555 36.11 4.73 9.05
CA CYS A 555 37.37 4.06 9.35
C CYS A 555 37.16 2.59 9.65
N GLU A 556 36.21 2.25 10.53
CA GLU A 556 35.86 0.87 10.85
C GLU A 556 35.42 0.09 9.60
N LYS A 557 34.59 0.70 8.74
CA LYS A 557 34.17 0.06 7.48
C LYS A 557 35.33 -0.23 6.54
N LEU A 558 36.23 0.74 6.37
CA LEU A 558 37.38 0.60 5.47
C LEU A 558 38.43 -0.38 6.02
N GLN A 559 38.61 -0.45 7.34
CA GLN A 559 39.48 -1.45 7.98
C GLN A 559 38.96 -2.88 7.77
N ASN A 560 37.65 -3.09 7.65
CA ASN A 560 37.08 -4.39 7.27
C ASN A 560 37.26 -4.73 5.77
N GLY A 561 37.69 -3.77 4.95
CA GLY A 561 37.83 -3.89 3.51
C GLY A 561 39.20 -3.47 2.97
N VAL A 562 40.29 -3.71 3.71
CA VAL A 562 41.65 -3.24 3.36
C VAL A 562 42.04 -3.57 1.91
N GLU A 563 41.69 -4.75 1.42
CA GLU A 563 41.98 -5.18 0.03
C GLU A 563 41.40 -4.23 -1.03
N THR A 564 40.31 -3.52 -0.70
CA THR A 564 39.64 -2.58 -1.61
C THR A 564 40.34 -1.22 -1.69
N LEU A 565 41.18 -0.86 -0.71
CA LEU A 565 41.83 0.46 -0.61
C LEU A 565 42.83 0.72 -1.73
N GLY A 566 43.46 -0.32 -2.28
CA GLY A 566 44.38 -0.21 -3.42
C GLY A 566 43.77 0.42 -4.68
N ASN A 567 42.43 0.48 -4.77
CA ASN A 567 41.72 1.13 -5.87
C ASN A 567 41.66 2.67 -5.75
N PHE A 568 42.09 3.24 -4.61
CA PHE A 568 41.96 4.67 -4.31
C PHE A 568 43.31 5.31 -3.94
N PRO A 569 44.28 5.42 -4.86
CA PRO A 569 45.64 5.87 -4.55
C PRO A 569 45.71 7.32 -4.03
N THR A 570 44.73 8.15 -4.38
CA THR A 570 44.63 9.54 -3.89
C THR A 570 44.10 9.63 -2.46
N PHE A 571 43.61 8.54 -1.88
CA PHE A 571 43.03 8.51 -0.54
C PHE A 571 44.06 8.74 0.57
N VAL A 572 45.31 8.31 0.37
CA VAL A 572 46.42 8.52 1.33
C VAL A 572 46.59 10.01 1.65
N ASN A 573 46.59 10.86 0.62
CA ASN A 573 46.73 12.31 0.78
C ASN A 573 45.56 12.91 1.58
N ASP A 574 44.34 12.39 1.40
CA ASP A 574 43.18 12.85 2.17
C ASP A 574 43.28 12.44 3.64
N ILE A 575 43.79 11.25 3.94
CA ILE A 575 44.04 10.79 5.31
C ILE A 575 45.09 11.69 5.98
N GLU A 576 46.22 11.97 5.30
CA GLU A 576 47.28 12.81 5.83
C GLU A 576 46.78 14.22 6.18
N GLU A 577 46.00 14.82 5.29
CA GLU A 577 45.42 16.14 5.53
C GLU A 577 44.43 16.12 6.70
N LEU A 578 43.59 15.08 6.80
CA LEU A 578 42.67 14.93 7.93
C LEU A 578 43.40 14.73 9.26
N ILE A 579 44.48 13.95 9.30
CA ILE A 579 45.30 13.77 10.50
C ILE A 579 45.83 15.13 10.97
N HIS A 580 46.34 15.96 10.06
CA HIS A 580 46.81 17.30 10.39
C HIS A 580 45.69 18.22 10.91
N ILE A 581 44.51 18.19 10.29
CA ILE A 581 43.36 18.99 10.71
C ILE A 581 42.88 18.56 12.11
N ILE A 582 42.73 17.25 12.34
CA ILE A 582 42.19 16.71 13.60
C ILE A 582 43.19 16.85 14.75
N ALA A 583 44.49 16.74 14.49
CA ALA A 583 45.52 16.98 15.51
C ALA A 583 45.50 18.43 16.03
N ALA A 584 44.99 19.37 15.25
CA ALA A 584 44.80 20.76 15.64
C ALA A 584 43.42 21.05 16.28
N ALA A 585 42.59 20.02 16.53
CA ALA A 585 41.24 20.20 17.06
C ALA A 585 41.24 20.83 18.47
N PRO A 586 40.26 21.69 18.81
CA PRO A 586 40.11 22.30 20.13
C PRO A 586 40.05 21.27 21.27
N ALA A 587 40.44 21.71 22.48
CA ALA A 587 40.52 20.86 23.67
C ALA A 587 39.23 20.09 23.99
N GLU A 588 38.07 20.68 23.69
CA GLU A 588 36.75 20.10 23.93
C GLU A 588 36.43 18.86 23.06
N PHE A 589 37.16 18.64 21.97
CA PHE A 589 37.01 17.48 21.08
C PHE A 589 38.12 16.43 21.25
N GLN A 590 39.07 16.63 22.17
CA GLN A 590 40.31 15.85 22.22
C GLN A 590 40.07 14.34 22.40
N GLU A 591 39.06 13.93 23.17
CA GLU A 591 38.74 12.51 23.38
C GLU A 591 38.35 11.83 22.05
N THR A 592 37.36 12.38 21.34
CA THR A 592 36.88 11.86 20.05
C THR A 592 37.91 12.01 18.93
N ALA A 593 38.63 13.14 18.92
CA ALA A 593 39.71 13.41 17.98
C ALA A 593 40.84 12.38 18.12
N THR A 594 41.20 12.01 19.35
CA THR A 594 42.23 10.98 19.61
C THR A 594 41.83 9.64 19.02
N LYS A 595 40.56 9.21 19.20
CA LYS A 595 40.05 7.98 18.59
C LYS A 595 40.18 8.03 17.06
N CYS A 596 39.71 9.10 16.44
CA CYS A 596 39.80 9.27 14.99
C CYS A 596 41.23 9.26 14.47
N LEU A 597 42.19 9.87 15.19
CA LEU A 597 43.60 9.87 14.82
C LEU A 597 44.21 8.47 14.84
N ILE A 598 43.87 7.65 15.84
CA ILE A 598 44.31 6.25 15.91
C ILE A 598 43.77 5.46 14.71
N ASP A 599 42.48 5.61 14.43
CA ASP A 599 41.80 4.88 13.35
C ASP A 599 42.33 5.29 11.96
N LEU A 600 42.59 6.59 11.75
CA LEU A 600 43.19 7.12 10.53
C LEU A 600 44.64 6.70 10.35
N ALA A 601 45.45 6.74 11.41
CA ALA A 601 46.84 6.28 11.34
C ALA A 601 46.91 4.78 11.00
N THR A 602 45.96 3.98 11.52
CA THR A 602 45.82 2.57 11.20
C THR A 602 45.48 2.37 9.73
N LEU A 603 44.52 3.13 9.20
CA LEU A 603 44.20 3.11 7.76
C LEU A 603 45.35 3.56 6.87
N GLN A 604 46.09 4.60 7.27
CA GLN A 604 47.26 5.07 6.54
C GLN A 604 48.33 3.97 6.45
N ALA A 605 48.55 3.23 7.54
CA ALA A 605 49.48 2.11 7.56
C ALA A 605 49.04 0.94 6.67
N TYR A 606 47.74 0.74 6.46
CA TYR A 606 47.21 -0.25 5.52
C TYR A 606 47.27 0.19 4.05
N SER A 607 47.26 1.49 3.80
CA SER A 607 47.25 2.06 2.45
C SER A 607 48.64 2.30 1.86
N ASN A 608 49.67 2.34 2.71
CA ASN A 608 51.09 2.38 2.34
C ASN A 608 51.65 0.96 2.20
#